data_AF-A0A7W7QU96-F1
#
_entry.id   AF-A0A7W7QU96-F1
#
_cell.length_a   1.000
_cell.length_b   1.000
_cell.length_c   1.000
_cell.angle_alpha   90.00
_cell.angle_beta   90.00
_cell.angle_gamma   90.00
#
_symmetry.space_group_name_H-M   'P 1'
#
loop_
_entity.id
_entity.type
_entity.pdbx_description
1 polymer ?
#
loop_
_entity_poly.entity_id
_entity_poly.type
_entity_poly.pdbx_seq_one_letter_code
_entity_poly.pdbx_strand_id
1 'polypeptide(L)'
;MLPDGLWRIAGFGVVGLVLAAAVAGLVLGDAWLWLAVNWSLPGYVRFHSSDGFDAPTTVALLGAALVKAAFLWLILRTPVRGPVNRREKALRRLLYLAVAYSLVLRYPADILPDTVIAAFQLALWTAIDILYLLVIRWRSRLLRVAAGAMFAVELAGLADALLYELDLPDLGTGVGVQLALTLGGLAVTVVTVIGQRRDGRWSRGTRALGWSSAGLQVLISLGFFADEIFDNLAMLVMVKTVMLVNVVWIAATARELPPEGQPADLPPARRRAVRLTVAAVVLLPIIAMIHPERTPHLTYTGGSTDCYDRPAFGDLKPAERDAVFLCLARSTDDGTPPMFPDSMSDQGILASGQALCRARNGEEHEAILKRAGSERSSWGVDPEDLVYVCPEIIGAAHPELLRSTEETREANAAYLTAANAGCRDPWPRTKGVVQATAKYFLFADGDFGYLVHDPGDRVTEEQAEEAMDRIHDDGALFGVAESAVLVGHVEDVVDLCLTVKAMRTAPPRRTAGWEQINEMPIVSRSGRLTVPEMGEDEVGAGAPMPNLAIAGKGHYRLRVYVRFGDTGEEHLVVVFPGASKKRLTLKP
;
A
#
# COMPACT_ATOMS: atom_id res chain seq x y z
N MET A 1 8.95 -38.66 13.37
CA MET A 1 7.63 -38.24 13.91
C MET A 1 7.89 -37.86 15.35
N LEU A 2 7.46 -36.68 15.79
CA LEU A 2 7.63 -36.26 17.19
C LEU A 2 6.78 -37.18 18.09
N PRO A 3 7.26 -37.58 19.28
CA PRO A 3 6.48 -38.40 20.20
C PRO A 3 5.23 -37.64 20.68
N ASP A 4 4.13 -38.34 20.95
CA ASP A 4 2.82 -37.76 21.30
C ASP A 4 2.89 -36.73 22.45
N GLY A 5 3.81 -36.92 23.40
CA GLY A 5 4.04 -35.98 24.50
C GLY A 5 4.47 -34.59 24.01
N LEU A 6 5.31 -34.52 22.97
CA LEU A 6 5.82 -33.26 22.44
C LEU A 6 4.72 -32.47 21.70
N TRP A 7 3.80 -33.15 21.00
CA TRP A 7 2.60 -32.51 20.44
C TRP A 7 1.70 -31.91 21.51
N ARG A 8 1.53 -32.58 22.67
CA ARG A 8 0.77 -32.02 23.80
C ARG A 8 1.48 -30.80 24.41
N ILE A 9 2.80 -30.87 24.61
CA ILE A 9 3.60 -29.76 25.14
C ILE A 9 3.53 -28.55 24.21
N ALA A 10 3.72 -28.74 22.90
CA ALA A 10 3.55 -27.67 21.91
C ALA A 10 2.12 -27.12 21.89
N GLY A 11 1.11 -27.99 21.97
CA GLY A 11 -0.30 -27.62 22.09
C GLY A 11 -0.59 -26.71 23.28
N PHE A 12 -0.17 -27.10 24.49
CA PHE A 12 -0.35 -26.30 25.69
C PHE A 12 0.49 -25.03 25.68
N GLY A 13 1.72 -25.08 25.18
CA GLY A 13 2.62 -23.91 25.10
C GLY A 13 2.09 -22.82 24.18
N VAL A 14 1.72 -23.17 22.94
CA VAL A 14 1.21 -22.19 21.96
C VAL A 14 -0.15 -21.62 22.38
N VAL A 15 -1.07 -22.46 22.87
CA VAL A 15 -2.38 -22.00 23.37
C VAL A 15 -2.21 -21.13 24.62
N GLY A 16 -1.34 -21.53 25.55
CA GLY A 16 -1.02 -20.76 26.75
C GLY A 16 -0.39 -19.42 26.42
N LEU A 17 0.48 -19.34 25.40
CA LEU A 17 1.12 -18.09 24.96
C LEU A 17 0.10 -17.12 24.36
N VAL A 18 -0.83 -17.59 23.51
CA VAL A 18 -1.90 -16.73 22.96
C VAL A 18 -2.81 -16.19 24.07
N LEU A 19 -3.18 -17.03 25.04
CA LEU A 19 -4.00 -16.61 26.18
C LEU A 19 -3.24 -15.65 27.12
N ALA A 20 -1.96 -15.89 27.36
CA ALA A 20 -1.11 -15.00 28.16
C ALA A 20 -0.91 -13.64 27.48
N ALA A 21 -0.71 -13.61 26.16
CA ALA A 21 -0.64 -12.37 25.39
C ALA A 21 -1.97 -11.60 25.41
N ALA A 22 -3.11 -12.28 25.34
CA ALA A 22 -4.43 -11.65 25.48
C ALA A 22 -4.67 -11.05 26.87
N VAL A 23 -4.26 -11.76 27.94
CA VAL A 23 -4.30 -11.23 29.32
C VAL A 23 -3.31 -10.08 29.50
N ALA A 24 -2.12 -10.15 28.89
CA ALA A 24 -1.17 -9.04 28.87
C ALA A 24 -1.73 -7.82 28.13
N GLY A 25 -2.52 -8.00 27.06
CA GLY A 25 -3.26 -6.93 26.39
C GLY A 25 -4.12 -6.08 27.33
N LEU A 26 -4.82 -6.74 28.26
CA LEU A 26 -5.68 -6.07 29.25
C LEU A 26 -4.92 -5.31 30.36
N VAL A 27 -3.60 -5.48 30.48
CA VAL A 27 -2.79 -4.93 31.58
C VAL A 27 -1.67 -4.01 31.08
N LEU A 28 -1.09 -4.32 29.91
CA LEU A 28 0.07 -3.67 29.30
C LEU A 28 -0.29 -2.95 27.99
N GLY A 29 -1.55 -3.00 27.56
CA GLY A 29 -2.08 -2.26 26.41
C GLY A 29 -2.21 -3.05 25.11
N ASP A 30 -2.93 -2.43 24.18
CA ASP A 30 -3.45 -2.97 22.93
C ASP A 30 -2.45 -3.70 22.04
N ALA A 31 -1.19 -3.28 22.06
CA ALA A 31 -0.08 -3.92 21.36
C ALA A 31 0.02 -5.43 21.63
N TRP A 32 -0.20 -5.87 22.87
CA TRP A 32 -0.16 -7.29 23.25
C TRP A 32 -1.42 -8.05 22.82
N LEU A 33 -2.56 -7.36 22.81
CA LEU A 33 -3.84 -7.91 22.35
C LEU A 33 -3.81 -8.15 20.83
N TRP A 34 -3.27 -7.19 20.07
CA TRP A 34 -3.00 -7.33 18.64
C TRP A 34 -2.00 -8.44 18.35
N LEU A 35 -0.88 -8.49 19.10
CA LEU A 35 0.11 -9.56 18.97
C LEU A 35 -0.52 -10.95 19.22
N ALA A 36 -1.44 -11.10 20.17
CA ALA A 36 -2.13 -12.37 20.41
C ALA A 36 -2.96 -12.83 19.21
N VAL A 37 -3.66 -11.90 18.54
CA VAL A 37 -4.62 -12.19 17.47
C VAL A 37 -3.97 -12.28 16.10
N ASN A 38 -3.12 -11.32 15.71
CA ASN A 38 -2.47 -11.31 14.40
C ASN A 38 -1.18 -12.14 14.40
N TRP A 39 -0.36 -12.06 15.47
CA TRP A 39 1.05 -12.49 15.53
C TRP A 39 2.05 -11.58 14.80
N SER A 40 1.66 -10.35 14.43
CA SER A 40 2.57 -9.31 13.93
C SER A 40 3.26 -8.56 15.07
N LEU A 41 4.39 -7.91 14.76
CA LEU A 41 5.10 -7.04 15.71
C LEU A 41 4.20 -5.87 16.19
N PRO A 42 4.37 -5.41 17.45
CA PRO A 42 3.66 -4.26 18.02
C PRO A 42 3.68 -2.97 17.19
N GLY A 43 4.74 -2.73 16.39
CA GLY A 43 4.88 -1.51 15.60
C GLY A 43 3.72 -1.27 14.62
N TYR A 44 3.17 -2.35 14.03
CA TYR A 44 2.05 -2.27 13.09
C TYR A 44 0.75 -1.74 13.70
N VAL A 45 0.61 -1.75 15.03
CA VAL A 45 -0.59 -1.23 15.71
C VAL A 45 -0.71 0.28 15.53
N ARG A 46 0.40 1.02 15.59
CA ARG A 46 0.39 2.50 15.47
C ARG A 46 -0.14 2.99 14.14
N PHE A 47 -0.01 2.19 13.09
CA PHE A 47 -0.56 2.49 11.76
C PHE A 47 -2.09 2.34 11.72
N HIS A 48 -2.65 1.44 12.53
CA HIS A 48 -4.10 1.17 12.56
C HIS A 48 -4.83 1.96 13.66
N SER A 49 -4.11 2.43 14.68
CA SER A 49 -4.57 3.45 15.61
C SER A 49 -3.36 4.07 16.33
N SER A 50 -3.24 5.40 16.25
CA SER A 50 -2.31 6.20 17.07
C SER A 50 -2.76 6.27 18.54
N ASP A 51 -4.07 6.26 18.77
CA ASP A 51 -4.72 6.69 20.02
C ASP A 51 -5.18 5.50 20.89
N GLY A 52 -4.97 4.26 20.41
CA GLY A 52 -5.43 3.02 21.04
C GLY A 52 -6.70 2.45 20.40
N PHE A 53 -7.07 1.23 20.78
CA PHE A 53 -8.26 0.60 20.23
C PHE A 53 -9.52 1.05 20.96
N ASP A 54 -10.60 1.25 20.20
CA ASP A 54 -11.90 1.49 20.77
C ASP A 54 -12.45 0.24 21.50
N ALA A 55 -13.51 0.44 22.28
CA ALA A 55 -14.14 -0.63 23.04
C ALA A 55 -14.59 -1.84 22.18
N PRO A 56 -15.27 -1.68 21.02
CA PRO A 56 -15.66 -2.82 20.19
C PRO A 56 -14.45 -3.53 19.56
N THR A 57 -13.39 -2.83 19.12
CA THR A 57 -12.17 -3.49 18.62
C THR A 57 -11.47 -4.28 19.71
N THR A 58 -11.37 -3.72 20.93
CA THR A 58 -10.82 -4.42 22.10
C THR A 58 -11.61 -5.71 22.42
N VAL A 59 -12.94 -5.64 22.41
CA VAL A 59 -13.81 -6.81 22.62
C VAL A 59 -13.69 -7.83 21.48
N ALA A 60 -13.61 -7.39 20.24
CA ALA A 60 -13.42 -8.25 19.07
C ALA A 60 -12.07 -8.97 19.13
N LEU A 61 -10.98 -8.28 19.48
CA LEU A 61 -9.65 -8.87 19.66
C LEU A 61 -9.61 -9.89 20.80
N LEU A 62 -10.28 -9.64 21.94
CA LEU A 62 -10.41 -10.63 23.02
C LEU A 62 -11.15 -11.89 22.54
N GLY A 63 -12.29 -11.71 21.87
CA GLY A 63 -13.06 -12.81 21.28
C GLY A 63 -12.23 -13.60 20.26
N ALA A 64 -11.52 -12.87 19.40
CA ALA A 64 -10.61 -13.41 18.40
C ALA A 64 -9.48 -14.25 19.01
N ALA A 65 -8.84 -13.77 20.09
CA ALA A 65 -7.78 -14.50 20.77
C ALA A 65 -8.28 -15.82 21.38
N LEU A 66 -9.48 -15.83 21.96
CA LEU A 66 -10.11 -17.04 22.50
C LEU A 66 -10.47 -18.05 21.39
N VAL A 67 -11.02 -17.58 20.26
CA VAL A 67 -11.32 -18.42 19.10
C VAL A 67 -10.05 -18.97 18.46
N LYS A 68 -9.01 -18.13 18.27
CA LYS A 68 -7.68 -18.52 17.77
C LYS A 68 -7.04 -19.57 18.68
N ALA A 69 -7.07 -19.38 19.99
CA ALA A 69 -6.60 -20.37 20.97
C ALA A 69 -7.34 -21.72 20.85
N ALA A 70 -8.67 -21.70 20.71
CA ALA A 70 -9.47 -22.92 20.50
C ALA A 70 -9.16 -23.62 19.16
N PHE A 71 -8.94 -22.85 18.09
CA PHE A 71 -8.56 -23.37 16.78
C PHE A 71 -7.14 -23.95 16.75
N LEU A 72 -6.16 -23.29 17.37
CA LEU A 72 -4.81 -23.81 17.56
C LEU A 72 -4.83 -25.13 18.34
N TRP A 73 -5.64 -25.24 19.39
CA TRP A 73 -5.86 -26.50 20.10
C TRP A 73 -6.46 -27.60 19.20
N LEU A 74 -7.33 -27.27 18.25
CA LEU A 74 -7.88 -28.23 17.28
C LEU A 74 -6.85 -28.63 16.21
N ILE A 75 -6.00 -27.72 15.78
CA ILE A 75 -4.94 -27.93 14.78
C ILE A 75 -3.83 -28.82 15.36
N LEU A 76 -3.37 -28.55 16.58
CA LEU A 76 -2.26 -29.24 17.25
C LEU A 76 -2.64 -30.60 17.86
N ARG A 77 -3.87 -31.10 17.65
CA ARG A 77 -4.24 -32.46 18.06
C ARG A 77 -3.43 -33.51 17.31
N THR A 78 -2.96 -34.51 18.05
CA THR A 78 -2.18 -35.64 17.54
C THR A 78 -2.82 -36.30 16.30
N PRO A 79 -2.04 -36.57 15.23
CA PRO A 79 -2.48 -37.33 14.06
C PRO A 79 -3.11 -38.68 14.41
N VAL A 80 -4.11 -39.14 13.65
CA VAL A 80 -4.62 -40.52 13.81
C VAL A 80 -3.50 -41.50 13.44
N ARG A 81 -3.27 -42.47 14.33
CA ARG A 81 -2.28 -43.54 14.14
C ARG A 81 -2.87 -44.64 13.26
N GLY A 82 -2.15 -45.01 12.21
CA GLY A 82 -2.54 -46.08 11.30
C GLY A 82 -1.52 -46.22 10.15
N PRO A 83 -1.54 -47.33 9.41
CA PRO A 83 -0.73 -47.50 8.21
C PRO A 83 -1.16 -46.49 7.13
N VAL A 84 -0.23 -45.63 6.71
CA VAL A 84 -0.38 -44.70 5.58
C VAL A 84 0.39 -45.21 4.37
N ASN A 85 -0.19 -45.13 3.18
CA ASN A 85 0.57 -45.34 1.95
C ASN A 85 1.50 -44.13 1.67
N ARG A 86 2.44 -44.27 0.72
CA ARG A 86 3.44 -43.22 0.40
C ARG A 86 2.79 -41.89 -0.03
N ARG A 87 1.65 -41.93 -0.75
CA ARG A 87 0.93 -40.74 -1.24
C ARG A 87 0.17 -40.04 -0.11
N GLU A 88 -0.52 -40.80 0.74
CA GLU A 88 -1.19 -40.28 1.94
C GLU A 88 -0.20 -39.64 2.91
N LYS A 89 0.97 -40.25 3.10
CA LYS A 89 2.06 -39.71 3.92
C LYS A 89 2.64 -38.42 3.34
N ALA A 90 2.69 -38.29 2.01
CA ALA A 90 3.09 -37.05 1.34
C ALA A 90 2.01 -35.96 1.50
N LEU A 91 0.76 -36.27 1.19
CA LEU A 91 -0.37 -35.33 1.32
C LEU A 91 -0.50 -34.82 2.76
N ARG A 92 -0.49 -35.71 3.76
CA ARG A 92 -0.51 -35.35 5.18
C ARG A 92 0.63 -34.37 5.52
N ARG A 93 1.83 -34.55 4.97
CA ARG A 93 2.98 -33.64 5.20
C ARG A 93 2.77 -32.29 4.54
N LEU A 94 2.32 -32.23 3.29
CA LEU A 94 2.09 -30.97 2.59
C LEU A 94 0.93 -30.18 3.20
N LEU A 95 -0.14 -30.83 3.63
CA LEU A 95 -1.23 -30.17 4.36
C LEU A 95 -0.76 -29.59 5.71
N TYR A 96 0.12 -30.29 6.44
CA TYR A 96 0.74 -29.70 7.64
C TYR A 96 1.77 -28.60 7.31
N LEU A 97 2.41 -28.62 6.14
CA LEU A 97 3.27 -27.54 5.68
C LEU A 97 2.44 -26.29 5.32
N ALA A 98 1.31 -26.46 4.63
CA ALA A 98 0.36 -25.37 4.37
C ALA A 98 -0.18 -24.77 5.68
N VAL A 99 -0.56 -25.60 6.66
CA VAL A 99 -0.96 -25.13 8.01
C VAL A 99 0.18 -24.39 8.71
N ALA A 100 1.41 -24.89 8.64
CA ALA A 100 2.57 -24.20 9.24
C ALA A 100 2.88 -22.88 8.52
N TYR A 101 2.67 -22.82 7.20
CA TYR A 101 2.82 -21.61 6.40
C TYR A 101 1.78 -20.55 6.77
N SER A 102 0.49 -20.88 6.71
CA SER A 102 -0.61 -19.96 7.05
C SER A 102 -0.59 -19.46 8.50
N LEU A 103 0.06 -20.18 9.41
CA LEU A 103 0.18 -19.79 10.82
C LEU A 103 1.49 -19.06 11.12
N VAL A 104 2.64 -19.70 10.86
CA VAL A 104 3.93 -19.28 11.42
C VAL A 104 4.89 -18.77 10.34
N LEU A 105 4.97 -19.44 9.18
CA LEU A 105 5.98 -19.08 8.18
C LEU A 105 5.60 -17.89 7.30
N ARG A 106 4.36 -17.38 7.37
CA ARG A 106 3.97 -16.13 6.68
C ARG A 106 4.87 -14.96 7.08
N TYR A 107 4.93 -14.63 8.36
CA TYR A 107 5.75 -13.52 8.88
C TYR A 107 7.24 -13.50 8.45
N PRO A 108 8.00 -14.61 8.52
CA PRO A 108 9.35 -14.64 7.97
C PRO A 108 9.40 -14.83 6.45
N ALA A 109 8.32 -15.25 5.80
CA ALA A 109 8.22 -15.25 4.33
C ALA A 109 8.02 -13.82 3.80
N ASP A 110 7.34 -12.94 4.53
CA ASP A 110 7.18 -11.50 4.22
C ASP A 110 8.54 -10.72 4.20
N ILE A 111 9.67 -11.40 4.45
CA ILE A 111 11.06 -10.88 4.31
C ILE A 111 11.69 -11.33 2.97
N LEU A 112 11.11 -12.35 2.32
CA LEU A 112 11.52 -12.82 1.00
C LEU A 112 10.83 -11.98 -0.08
N PRO A 113 11.42 -11.85 -1.28
CA PRO A 113 10.72 -11.22 -2.41
C PRO A 113 9.40 -11.95 -2.72
N ASP A 114 8.34 -11.21 -3.01
CA ASP A 114 7.00 -11.76 -3.22
C ASP A 114 6.94 -12.80 -4.36
N THR A 115 7.74 -12.65 -5.42
CA THR A 115 8.02 -13.69 -6.43
C THR A 115 8.36 -15.07 -5.84
N VAL A 116 9.19 -15.11 -4.79
CA VAL A 116 9.60 -16.36 -4.12
C VAL A 116 8.43 -16.94 -3.31
N ILE A 117 7.61 -16.08 -2.71
CA ILE A 117 6.41 -16.46 -1.96
C ILE A 117 5.36 -17.04 -2.90
N ALA A 118 5.05 -16.34 -4.00
CA ALA A 118 4.11 -16.79 -5.03
C ALA A 118 4.54 -18.11 -5.66
N ALA A 119 5.82 -18.25 -6.07
CA ALA A 119 6.37 -19.48 -6.61
C ALA A 119 6.31 -20.66 -5.61
N PHE A 120 6.58 -20.40 -4.32
CA PHE A 120 6.44 -21.40 -3.27
C PHE A 120 4.99 -21.85 -3.08
N GLN A 121 4.03 -20.92 -3.05
CA GLN A 121 2.61 -21.24 -2.90
C GLN A 121 2.08 -22.03 -4.11
N LEU A 122 2.38 -21.60 -5.33
CA LEU A 122 2.02 -22.31 -6.56
C LEU A 122 2.55 -23.75 -6.55
N ALA A 123 3.82 -23.95 -6.21
CA ALA A 123 4.43 -25.28 -6.12
C ALA A 123 3.81 -26.15 -5.01
N LEU A 124 3.50 -25.57 -3.85
CA LEU A 124 2.89 -26.26 -2.71
C LEU A 124 1.47 -26.73 -3.04
N TRP A 125 0.62 -25.85 -3.56
CA TRP A 125 -0.77 -26.17 -3.91
C TRP A 125 -0.85 -27.16 -5.08
N THR A 126 -0.04 -26.98 -6.13
CA THR A 126 0.07 -27.94 -7.24
C THR A 126 0.34 -29.36 -6.73
N ALA A 127 1.26 -29.50 -5.78
CA ALA A 127 1.60 -30.80 -5.20
C ALA A 127 0.50 -31.36 -4.28
N ILE A 128 -0.26 -30.50 -3.60
CA ILE A 128 -1.43 -30.88 -2.78
C ILE A 128 -2.56 -31.40 -3.68
N ASP A 129 -2.90 -30.71 -4.76
CA ASP A 129 -4.05 -31.02 -5.62
C ASP A 129 -3.86 -32.29 -6.43
N ILE A 130 -2.66 -32.47 -7.01
CA ILE A 130 -2.25 -33.73 -7.63
C ILE A 130 -2.40 -34.88 -6.63
N LEU A 131 -2.03 -34.68 -5.36
CA LEU A 131 -2.19 -35.69 -4.33
C LEU A 131 -3.65 -35.87 -3.89
N TYR A 132 -4.50 -34.84 -3.85
CA TYR A 132 -5.94 -35.00 -3.62
C TYR A 132 -6.59 -35.83 -4.74
N LEU A 133 -6.26 -35.56 -6.02
CA LEU A 133 -6.71 -36.35 -7.16
C LEU A 133 -6.27 -37.81 -7.12
N LEU A 134 -5.17 -38.12 -6.44
CA LEU A 134 -4.59 -39.48 -6.32
C LEU A 134 -4.95 -40.21 -5.03
N VAL A 135 -5.27 -39.50 -3.95
CA VAL A 135 -5.55 -40.06 -2.62
C VAL A 135 -7.05 -40.18 -2.35
N ILE A 136 -7.87 -39.22 -2.79
CA ILE A 136 -9.32 -39.28 -2.62
C ILE A 136 -9.90 -40.35 -3.57
N ARG A 137 -10.76 -41.22 -3.05
CA ARG A 137 -11.45 -42.27 -3.81
C ARG A 137 -12.66 -41.69 -4.55
N TRP A 138 -12.39 -41.02 -5.66
CA TRP A 138 -13.39 -40.48 -6.57
C TRP A 138 -14.27 -41.60 -7.16
N ARG A 139 -15.48 -41.78 -6.61
CA ARG A 139 -16.41 -42.86 -7.00
C ARG A 139 -16.96 -42.73 -8.43
N SER A 140 -16.85 -41.57 -9.07
CA SER A 140 -17.16 -41.38 -10.49
C SER A 140 -16.01 -40.69 -11.23
N ARG A 141 -15.79 -41.07 -12.49
CA ARG A 141 -14.79 -40.43 -13.37
C ARG A 141 -15.11 -38.94 -13.58
N LEU A 142 -16.39 -38.61 -13.79
CA LEU A 142 -16.86 -37.23 -13.97
C LEU A 142 -16.50 -36.33 -12.78
N LEU A 143 -16.69 -36.78 -11.54
CA LEU A 143 -16.34 -35.98 -10.37
C LEU A 143 -14.82 -35.77 -10.24
N ARG A 144 -14.00 -36.76 -10.65
CA ARG A 144 -12.54 -36.61 -10.70
C ARG A 144 -12.07 -35.63 -11.76
N VAL A 145 -12.70 -35.65 -12.94
CA VAL A 145 -12.43 -34.69 -14.03
C VAL A 145 -12.85 -33.28 -13.61
N ALA A 146 -14.04 -33.13 -13.02
CA ALA A 146 -14.50 -31.84 -12.49
C ALA A 146 -13.56 -31.30 -11.39
N ALA A 147 -13.11 -32.14 -10.46
CA ALA A 147 -12.12 -31.75 -9.46
C ALA A 147 -10.81 -31.28 -10.11
N GLY A 148 -10.29 -32.03 -11.10
CA GLY A 148 -9.06 -31.67 -11.82
C GLY A 148 -9.19 -30.35 -12.60
N ALA A 149 -10.36 -30.07 -13.17
CA ALA A 149 -10.63 -28.79 -13.82
C ALA A 149 -10.66 -27.62 -12.82
N MET A 150 -11.30 -27.79 -11.66
CA MET A 150 -11.35 -26.73 -10.64
C MET A 150 -9.98 -26.46 -10.01
N PHE A 151 -9.19 -27.51 -9.72
CA PHE A 151 -7.79 -27.34 -9.29
C PHE A 151 -6.96 -26.61 -10.36
N ALA A 152 -7.14 -26.91 -11.65
CA ALA A 152 -6.44 -26.19 -12.71
C ALA A 152 -6.80 -24.70 -12.79
N VAL A 153 -8.04 -24.31 -12.44
CA VAL A 153 -8.45 -22.90 -12.37
C VAL A 153 -7.83 -22.18 -11.17
N GLU A 154 -7.79 -22.82 -10.00
CA GLU A 154 -7.10 -22.27 -8.82
C GLU A 154 -5.59 -22.09 -9.07
N LEU A 155 -4.94 -23.10 -9.64
CA LEU A 155 -3.52 -23.03 -10.00
C LEU A 155 -3.23 -22.01 -11.12
N ALA A 156 -4.19 -21.73 -12.01
CA ALA A 156 -4.07 -20.64 -12.97
C ALA A 156 -4.03 -19.27 -12.26
N GLY A 157 -4.87 -19.05 -11.23
CA GLY A 157 -4.80 -17.82 -10.42
C GLY A 157 -3.52 -17.68 -9.60
N LEU A 158 -2.99 -18.77 -9.06
CA LEU A 158 -1.69 -18.74 -8.37
C LEU A 158 -0.51 -18.56 -9.34
N ALA A 159 -0.67 -18.95 -10.61
CA ALA A 159 0.33 -18.69 -11.66
C ALA A 159 0.24 -17.25 -12.17
N ASP A 160 -0.97 -16.70 -12.28
CA ASP A 160 -1.24 -15.31 -12.65
C ASP A 160 -0.62 -14.33 -11.65
N ALA A 161 -0.85 -14.56 -10.35
CA ALA A 161 -0.17 -13.82 -9.28
C ALA A 161 1.37 -13.90 -9.39
N LEU A 162 1.94 -15.03 -9.84
CA LEU A 162 3.38 -15.13 -10.07
C LEU A 162 3.85 -14.40 -11.34
N LEU A 163 3.00 -14.24 -12.36
CA LEU A 163 3.33 -13.45 -13.55
C LEU A 163 3.36 -11.96 -13.24
N TYR A 164 2.38 -11.48 -12.47
CA TYR A 164 2.33 -10.11 -11.94
C TYR A 164 3.62 -9.74 -11.19
N GLU A 165 4.02 -10.56 -10.21
CA GLU A 165 5.26 -10.36 -9.44
C GLU A 165 6.56 -10.42 -10.27
N LEU A 166 6.51 -10.90 -11.52
CA LEU A 166 7.65 -11.01 -12.42
C LEU A 166 7.67 -9.92 -13.51
N ASP A 167 6.78 -8.92 -13.45
CA ASP A 167 6.54 -7.91 -14.50
C ASP A 167 6.27 -8.56 -15.88
N LEU A 168 5.58 -9.70 -15.88
CA LEU A 168 5.19 -10.43 -17.10
C LEU A 168 3.71 -10.19 -17.43
N PRO A 169 3.29 -10.33 -18.70
CA PRO A 169 1.89 -10.21 -19.08
C PRO A 169 1.01 -11.18 -18.29
N ASP A 170 0.16 -10.62 -17.44
CA ASP A 170 -0.81 -11.31 -16.59
C ASP A 170 -2.18 -11.39 -17.29
N LEU A 171 -3.18 -11.94 -16.59
CA LEU A 171 -4.58 -11.97 -17.05
C LEU A 171 -5.31 -10.64 -16.80
N GLY A 172 -4.66 -9.70 -16.12
CA GLY A 172 -5.17 -8.38 -15.73
C GLY A 172 -6.01 -8.40 -14.45
N THR A 173 -5.94 -7.30 -13.70
CA THR A 173 -6.63 -7.09 -12.42
C THR A 173 -8.15 -6.89 -12.52
N GLY A 174 -8.74 -7.04 -13.71
CA GLY A 174 -10.16 -6.75 -13.95
C GLY A 174 -11.11 -7.60 -13.08
N VAL A 175 -12.18 -6.97 -12.59
CA VAL A 175 -13.20 -7.54 -11.68
C VAL A 175 -13.66 -8.96 -12.07
N GLY A 176 -13.80 -9.23 -13.38
CA GLY A 176 -14.18 -10.55 -13.90
C GLY A 176 -13.15 -11.66 -13.64
N VAL A 177 -11.84 -11.35 -13.69
CA VAL A 177 -10.75 -12.28 -13.38
C VAL A 177 -10.75 -12.57 -11.88
N GLN A 178 -10.76 -11.53 -11.04
CA GLN A 178 -10.76 -11.69 -9.58
C GLN A 178 -11.99 -12.47 -9.08
N LEU A 179 -13.17 -12.22 -9.66
CA LEU A 179 -14.38 -13.02 -9.39
C LEU A 179 -14.19 -14.48 -9.81
N ALA A 180 -13.62 -14.75 -10.99
CA ALA A 180 -13.38 -16.11 -11.46
C ALA A 180 -12.39 -16.89 -10.57
N LEU A 181 -11.30 -16.25 -10.13
CA LEU A 181 -10.34 -16.85 -9.20
C LEU A 181 -10.96 -17.15 -7.84
N THR A 182 -11.74 -16.20 -7.31
CA THR A 182 -12.45 -16.34 -6.03
C THR A 182 -13.48 -17.49 -6.06
N LEU A 183 -14.26 -17.58 -7.15
CA LEU A 183 -15.18 -18.70 -7.39
C LEU A 183 -14.43 -20.03 -7.62
N GLY A 184 -13.22 -19.99 -8.17
CA GLY A 184 -12.32 -21.14 -8.32
C GLY A 184 -11.96 -21.78 -6.98
N GLY A 185 -11.41 -21.00 -6.04
CA GLY A 185 -11.05 -21.48 -4.69
C GLY A 185 -12.26 -22.01 -3.90
N LEU A 186 -13.43 -21.39 -4.09
CA LEU A 186 -14.69 -21.91 -3.56
C LEU A 186 -15.05 -23.28 -4.16
N ALA A 187 -15.00 -23.41 -5.50
CA ALA A 187 -15.32 -24.64 -6.19
C ALA A 187 -14.37 -25.79 -5.83
N VAL A 188 -13.08 -25.50 -5.64
CA VAL A 188 -12.06 -26.42 -5.10
C VAL A 188 -12.42 -26.90 -3.70
N THR A 189 -12.79 -26.00 -2.80
CA THR A 189 -13.19 -26.35 -1.42
C THR A 189 -14.42 -27.25 -1.45
N VAL A 190 -15.45 -26.89 -2.23
CA VAL A 190 -16.69 -27.65 -2.39
C VAL A 190 -16.44 -29.03 -2.98
N VAL A 191 -15.71 -29.14 -4.10
CA VAL A 191 -15.46 -30.44 -4.75
C VAL A 191 -14.60 -31.36 -3.89
N THR A 192 -13.66 -30.81 -3.12
CA THR A 192 -12.84 -31.55 -2.16
C THR A 192 -13.70 -32.10 -1.02
N VAL A 193 -14.59 -31.30 -0.43
CA VAL A 193 -15.50 -31.78 0.64
C VAL A 193 -16.51 -32.82 0.12
N ILE A 194 -16.97 -32.69 -1.13
CA ILE A 194 -17.79 -33.72 -1.79
C ILE A 194 -16.98 -35.01 -2.00
N GLY A 195 -15.72 -34.90 -2.43
CA GLY A 195 -14.76 -36.02 -2.52
C GLY A 195 -14.58 -36.73 -1.19
N GLN A 196 -14.24 -35.99 -0.12
CA GLN A 196 -14.12 -36.49 1.25
C GLN A 196 -15.41 -37.18 1.74
N ARG A 197 -16.59 -36.63 1.40
CA ARG A 197 -17.91 -37.21 1.73
C ARG A 197 -18.19 -38.53 1.00
N ARG A 198 -17.75 -38.66 -0.26
CA ARG A 198 -17.95 -39.87 -1.09
C ARG A 198 -16.95 -40.98 -0.75
N ASP A 199 -15.73 -40.61 -0.40
CA ASP A 199 -14.67 -41.51 0.08
C ASP A 199 -15.02 -42.10 1.45
N GLY A 200 -15.54 -41.27 2.36
CA GLY A 200 -16.12 -41.72 3.63
C GLY A 200 -15.13 -41.84 4.80
N ARG A 201 -13.81 -41.81 4.54
CA ARG A 201 -12.78 -41.82 5.59
C ARG A 201 -12.84 -40.63 6.55
N TRP A 202 -13.23 -39.45 6.07
CA TRP A 202 -13.27 -38.22 6.89
C TRP A 202 -14.51 -38.12 7.77
N SER A 203 -14.30 -37.64 8.99
CA SER A 203 -15.36 -37.48 9.98
C SER A 203 -16.44 -36.49 9.53
N ARG A 204 -17.59 -36.52 10.21
CA ARG A 204 -18.62 -35.48 9.99
C ARG A 204 -18.14 -34.10 10.46
N GLY A 205 -17.18 -34.04 11.39
CA GLY A 205 -16.58 -32.80 11.88
C GLY A 205 -15.71 -32.13 10.82
N THR A 206 -14.78 -32.86 10.21
CA THR A 206 -13.93 -32.34 9.13
C THR A 206 -14.75 -31.87 7.94
N ARG A 207 -15.78 -32.63 7.56
CA ARG A 207 -16.69 -32.19 6.48
C ARG A 207 -17.52 -30.96 6.84
N ALA A 208 -17.94 -30.82 8.10
CA ALA A 208 -18.62 -29.61 8.56
C ALA A 208 -17.68 -28.39 8.51
N LEU A 209 -16.43 -28.53 8.96
CA LEU A 209 -15.41 -27.49 8.86
C LEU A 209 -15.14 -27.07 7.40
N GLY A 210 -15.06 -28.03 6.47
CA GLY A 210 -14.90 -27.71 5.05
C GLY A 210 -16.10 -26.98 4.44
N TRP A 211 -17.33 -27.34 4.80
CA TRP A 211 -18.52 -26.57 4.41
C TRP A 211 -18.56 -25.18 5.06
N SER A 212 -18.12 -25.04 6.31
CA SER A 212 -17.96 -23.73 6.96
C SER A 212 -16.90 -22.88 6.28
N SER A 213 -15.80 -23.49 5.81
CA SER A 213 -14.76 -22.81 5.02
C SER A 213 -15.31 -22.29 3.68
N ALA A 214 -16.07 -23.11 2.96
CA ALA A 214 -16.72 -22.70 1.71
C ALA A 214 -17.76 -21.58 1.93
N GLY A 215 -18.62 -21.71 2.96
CA GLY A 215 -19.60 -20.68 3.30
C GLY A 215 -18.95 -19.36 3.73
N LEU A 216 -17.81 -19.43 4.43
CA LEU A 216 -17.02 -18.27 4.77
C LEU A 216 -16.38 -17.61 3.54
N GLN A 217 -15.81 -18.39 2.61
CA GLN A 217 -15.28 -17.87 1.35
C GLN A 217 -16.36 -17.09 0.58
N VAL A 218 -17.59 -17.61 0.48
CA VAL A 218 -18.72 -16.86 -0.10
C VAL A 218 -18.99 -15.56 0.65
N LEU A 219 -19.00 -15.59 1.98
CA LEU A 219 -19.23 -14.40 2.81
C LEU A 219 -18.19 -13.30 2.57
N ILE A 220 -16.92 -13.68 2.46
CA ILE A 220 -15.81 -12.76 2.17
C ILE A 220 -15.89 -12.25 0.73
N SER A 221 -16.25 -13.11 -0.22
CA SER A 221 -16.44 -12.71 -1.63
C SER A 221 -17.51 -11.62 -1.72
N LEU A 222 -18.66 -11.83 -1.05
CA LEU A 222 -19.74 -10.85 -1.01
C LEU A 222 -19.34 -9.58 -0.24
N GLY A 223 -18.58 -9.70 0.84
CA GLY A 223 -18.08 -8.55 1.60
C GLY A 223 -17.06 -7.70 0.85
N PHE A 224 -16.24 -8.31 -0.03
CA PHE A 224 -15.32 -7.59 -0.90
C PHE A 224 -16.04 -6.76 -1.97
N PHE A 225 -17.25 -7.16 -2.38
CA PHE A 225 -18.10 -6.35 -3.27
C PHE A 225 -18.97 -5.31 -2.54
N ALA A 226 -18.80 -5.15 -1.23
CA ALA A 226 -19.62 -4.27 -0.40
C ALA A 226 -18.86 -3.07 0.19
N ASP A 227 -17.53 -3.01 0.02
CA ASP A 227 -16.57 -2.04 0.60
C ASP A 227 -16.68 -1.77 2.12
N GLU A 228 -17.80 -1.22 2.60
CA GLU A 228 -18.13 -0.83 3.99
C GLU A 228 -17.81 -1.91 5.06
N ILE A 229 -17.67 -3.18 4.66
CA ILE A 229 -17.44 -4.32 5.55
C ILE A 229 -16.02 -4.36 6.13
N PHE A 230 -15.04 -3.68 5.52
CA PHE A 230 -13.64 -3.73 5.96
C PHE A 230 -13.11 -2.48 6.68
N ASP A 231 -13.82 -1.35 6.60
CA ASP A 231 -13.43 -0.10 7.28
C ASP A 231 -13.42 -0.22 8.80
N ASN A 232 -14.22 -1.14 9.36
CA ASN A 232 -14.22 -1.42 10.77
C ASN A 232 -13.11 -2.43 11.16
N LEU A 233 -12.09 -1.94 11.88
CA LEU A 233 -10.97 -2.75 12.38
C LEU A 233 -11.41 -3.98 13.19
N ALA A 234 -12.50 -3.88 13.98
CA ALA A 234 -13.09 -5.00 14.71
C ALA A 234 -13.63 -6.08 13.76
N MET A 235 -14.20 -5.67 12.62
CA MET A 235 -14.72 -6.58 11.60
C MET A 235 -13.59 -7.27 10.83
N LEU A 236 -12.53 -6.52 10.46
CA LEU A 236 -11.30 -7.07 9.87
C LEU A 236 -10.65 -8.14 10.78
N VAL A 237 -10.56 -7.85 12.08
CA VAL A 237 -10.08 -8.79 13.12
C VAL A 237 -10.93 -10.07 13.17
N MET A 238 -12.26 -9.92 13.11
CA MET A 238 -13.17 -11.05 13.11
C MET A 238 -13.05 -11.87 11.82
N VAL A 239 -13.00 -11.26 10.63
CA VAL A 239 -12.82 -11.97 9.35
C VAL A 239 -11.50 -12.75 9.35
N LYS A 240 -10.37 -12.12 9.72
CA LYS A 240 -9.06 -12.80 9.87
C LYS A 240 -9.11 -13.98 10.84
N THR A 241 -9.94 -13.89 11.89
CA THR A 241 -10.11 -14.99 12.85
C THR A 241 -10.97 -16.12 12.29
N VAL A 242 -12.10 -15.82 11.62
CA VAL A 242 -12.95 -16.87 11.05
C VAL A 242 -12.25 -17.56 9.87
N MET A 243 -11.37 -16.87 9.14
CA MET A 243 -10.49 -17.45 8.09
C MET A 243 -9.68 -18.66 8.57
N LEU A 244 -9.32 -18.71 9.86
CA LEU A 244 -8.64 -19.87 10.45
C LEU A 244 -9.48 -21.16 10.40
N VAL A 245 -10.80 -21.10 10.15
CA VAL A 245 -11.64 -22.29 9.89
C VAL A 245 -11.11 -23.10 8.71
N ASN A 246 -10.58 -22.45 7.66
CA ASN A 246 -9.91 -23.13 6.55
C ASN A 246 -8.67 -23.91 7.04
N VAL A 247 -7.80 -23.25 7.81
CA VAL A 247 -6.59 -23.86 8.40
C VAL A 247 -6.95 -25.04 9.31
N VAL A 248 -8.02 -24.92 10.11
CA VAL A 248 -8.53 -26.00 10.96
C VAL A 248 -9.08 -27.16 10.12
N TRP A 249 -9.75 -26.89 8.98
CA TRP A 249 -10.19 -27.92 8.04
C TRP A 249 -9.02 -28.65 7.37
N ILE A 250 -7.98 -27.93 6.91
CA ILE A 250 -6.76 -28.50 6.33
C ILE A 250 -6.06 -29.40 7.36
N ALA A 251 -5.87 -28.92 8.60
CA ALA A 251 -5.27 -29.69 9.69
C ALA A 251 -6.10 -30.93 10.07
N ALA A 252 -7.43 -30.81 10.10
CA ALA A 252 -8.33 -31.94 10.36
C ALA A 252 -8.31 -32.97 9.22
N THR A 253 -8.24 -32.51 7.97
CA THR A 253 -8.09 -33.35 6.77
C THR A 253 -6.79 -34.14 6.81
N ALA A 254 -5.67 -33.50 7.17
CA ALA A 254 -4.37 -34.13 7.35
C ALA A 254 -4.37 -35.17 8.49
N ARG A 255 -5.00 -34.84 9.61
CA ARG A 255 -5.11 -35.71 10.81
C ARG A 255 -5.87 -37.00 10.55
N GLU A 256 -6.94 -36.97 9.74
CA GLU A 256 -7.92 -38.06 9.60
C GLU A 256 -7.66 -39.04 8.44
N LEU A 257 -6.72 -38.77 7.55
CA LEU A 257 -6.09 -39.81 6.74
C LEU A 257 -5.21 -40.68 7.65
N PRO A 258 -5.33 -42.03 7.80
CA PRO A 258 -6.39 -42.98 7.42
C PRO A 258 -6.70 -43.87 8.70
N PRO A 259 -6.87 -45.23 8.75
CA PRO A 259 -6.92 -46.30 7.74
C PRO A 259 -8.36 -46.74 7.37
N GLU A 260 -8.47 -47.65 6.41
CA GLU A 260 -9.71 -48.36 6.09
C GLU A 260 -10.22 -49.19 7.28
N GLY A 261 -11.54 -49.31 7.40
CA GLY A 261 -12.20 -50.30 8.28
C GLY A 261 -12.85 -49.78 9.56
N GLN A 262 -12.75 -48.48 9.89
CA GLN A 262 -13.33 -47.96 11.14
C GLN A 262 -14.50 -46.98 10.92
N PRO A 263 -15.77 -47.41 11.09
CA PRO A 263 -16.92 -46.51 11.04
C PRO A 263 -16.93 -45.56 12.24
N ALA A 264 -16.72 -44.27 11.98
CA ALA A 264 -16.62 -43.24 13.01
C ALA A 264 -17.99 -42.75 13.51
N ASP A 265 -18.69 -43.56 14.31
CA ASP A 265 -19.87 -43.10 15.06
C ASP A 265 -19.49 -42.62 16.48
N LEU A 266 -19.38 -41.30 16.64
CA LEU A 266 -19.24 -40.64 17.95
C LEU A 266 -20.56 -40.65 18.73
N PRO A 267 -20.56 -40.84 20.06
CA PRO A 267 -21.78 -40.92 20.86
C PRO A 267 -22.65 -39.65 20.78
N PRO A 268 -23.99 -39.76 20.89
CA PRO A 268 -24.94 -38.71 20.51
C PRO A 268 -24.85 -37.43 21.36
N ALA A 269 -24.42 -37.50 22.63
CA ALA A 269 -24.37 -36.36 23.53
C ALA A 269 -23.45 -35.22 23.02
N ARG A 270 -22.25 -35.56 22.50
CA ARG A 270 -21.32 -34.55 21.92
C ARG A 270 -21.82 -33.94 20.60
N ARG A 271 -22.88 -34.48 19.97
CA ARG A 271 -23.40 -33.99 18.68
C ARG A 271 -24.26 -32.74 18.81
N ARG A 272 -24.88 -32.46 19.97
CA ARG A 272 -25.74 -31.28 20.16
C ARG A 272 -24.93 -30.00 20.39
N ALA A 273 -23.93 -30.04 21.28
CA ALA A 273 -23.08 -28.88 21.58
C ALA A 273 -22.38 -28.31 20.33
N VAL A 274 -21.67 -29.15 19.57
CA VAL A 274 -20.94 -28.71 18.37
C VAL A 274 -21.85 -28.11 17.30
N ARG A 275 -23.10 -28.59 17.16
CA ARG A 275 -24.06 -28.02 16.21
C ARG A 275 -24.55 -26.64 16.63
N LEU A 276 -24.81 -26.42 17.91
CA LEU A 276 -25.20 -25.11 18.45
C LEU A 276 -24.07 -24.09 18.31
N THR A 277 -22.83 -24.46 18.64
CA THR A 277 -21.68 -23.54 18.51
C THR A 277 -21.39 -23.16 17.06
N VAL A 278 -21.42 -24.13 16.12
CA VAL A 278 -21.19 -23.85 14.69
C VAL A 278 -22.35 -23.03 14.08
N ALA A 279 -23.60 -23.33 14.43
CA ALA A 279 -24.74 -22.54 13.97
C ALA A 279 -24.68 -21.10 14.48
N ALA A 280 -24.35 -20.89 15.77
CA ALA A 280 -24.20 -19.56 16.35
C ALA A 280 -23.08 -18.76 15.66
N VAL A 281 -21.89 -19.34 15.51
CA VAL A 281 -20.72 -18.65 14.90
C VAL A 281 -20.94 -18.30 13.42
N VAL A 282 -21.75 -19.08 12.68
CA VAL A 282 -22.01 -18.82 11.25
C VAL A 282 -23.22 -17.89 11.03
N LEU A 283 -24.29 -18.01 11.82
CA LEU A 283 -25.52 -17.23 11.59
C LEU A 283 -25.55 -15.87 12.28
N LEU A 284 -24.88 -15.68 13.43
CA LEU A 284 -24.86 -14.37 14.11
C LEU A 284 -24.23 -13.26 13.25
N PRO A 285 -23.09 -13.45 12.56
CA PRO A 285 -22.55 -12.44 11.66
C PRO A 285 -23.51 -12.11 10.52
N ILE A 286 -24.12 -13.14 9.89
CA ILE A 286 -25.04 -12.95 8.77
C ILE A 286 -26.28 -12.17 9.19
N ILE A 287 -26.85 -12.45 10.37
CA ILE A 287 -28.04 -11.73 10.88
C ILE A 287 -27.69 -10.30 11.31
N ALA A 288 -26.47 -10.05 11.79
CA ALA A 288 -26.01 -8.69 12.11
C ALA A 288 -25.71 -7.84 10.86
N MET A 289 -25.30 -8.46 9.75
CA MET A 289 -24.97 -7.78 8.49
C MET A 289 -26.18 -7.44 7.61
N ILE A 290 -27.37 -8.00 7.85
CA ILE A 290 -28.59 -7.61 7.10
C ILE A 290 -29.15 -6.32 7.70
N HIS A 291 -28.57 -5.19 7.31
CA HIS A 291 -29.18 -3.87 7.51
C HIS A 291 -30.35 -3.67 6.54
N PRO A 292 -31.39 -2.91 6.91
CA PRO A 292 -32.54 -2.67 6.04
C PRO A 292 -32.14 -1.80 4.84
N GLU A 293 -32.27 -2.36 3.62
CA GLU A 293 -31.96 -1.72 2.34
C GLU A 293 -32.65 -0.35 2.19
N ARG A 294 -31.87 0.71 2.42
CA ARG A 294 -32.16 2.11 2.09
C ARG A 294 -30.90 2.87 1.67
N THR A 295 -29.83 2.18 1.31
CA THR A 295 -28.64 2.80 0.74
C THR A 295 -28.95 3.29 -0.68
N PRO A 296 -28.56 4.53 -1.04
CA PRO A 296 -28.61 4.96 -2.44
C PRO A 296 -27.65 4.11 -3.29
N HIS A 297 -27.92 4.00 -4.59
CA HIS A 297 -26.94 3.42 -5.50
C HIS A 297 -25.70 4.32 -5.57
N LEU A 298 -24.58 3.80 -5.08
CA LEU A 298 -23.23 4.33 -5.24
C LEU A 298 -22.58 3.52 -6.36
N THR A 299 -22.22 4.15 -7.48
CA THR A 299 -21.55 3.46 -8.59
C THR A 299 -20.03 3.49 -8.46
N TYR A 300 -19.50 4.48 -7.73
CA TYR A 300 -18.07 4.73 -7.51
C TYR A 300 -17.83 4.99 -6.03
N THR A 301 -16.94 4.23 -5.40
CA THR A 301 -16.47 4.47 -4.03
C THR A 301 -15.08 5.13 -4.08
N GLY A 302 -14.72 5.92 -3.06
CA GLY A 302 -13.40 6.58 -3.01
C GLY A 302 -12.22 5.60 -3.04
N GLY A 303 -12.43 4.35 -2.63
CA GLY A 303 -11.45 3.26 -2.71
C GLY A 303 -11.50 2.41 -3.98
N SER A 304 -12.34 2.74 -4.97
CA SER A 304 -12.37 1.99 -6.23
C SER A 304 -11.10 2.26 -7.05
N THR A 305 -10.46 1.19 -7.55
CA THR A 305 -9.15 1.26 -8.22
C THR A 305 -9.12 2.21 -9.42
N ASP A 306 -10.27 2.36 -10.07
CA ASP A 306 -10.43 3.17 -11.28
C ASP A 306 -10.42 4.69 -10.98
N CYS A 307 -10.41 5.10 -9.70
CA CYS A 307 -10.34 6.51 -9.27
C CYS A 307 -8.91 7.06 -9.13
N TYR A 308 -7.87 6.21 -9.14
CA TYR A 308 -6.47 6.65 -8.97
C TYR A 308 -5.84 7.19 -10.27
N ASP A 309 -6.22 6.63 -11.43
CA ASP A 309 -5.82 7.18 -12.72
C ASP A 309 -6.65 8.44 -13.02
N ARG A 310 -6.02 9.61 -12.84
CA ARG A 310 -6.61 10.93 -13.12
C ARG A 310 -6.11 11.48 -14.47
N PRO A 311 -6.65 11.05 -15.63
CA PRO A 311 -6.24 11.56 -16.94
C PRO A 311 -6.62 13.03 -17.10
N ALA A 312 -5.81 13.80 -17.84
CA ALA A 312 -6.12 15.18 -18.17
C ALA A 312 -7.47 15.29 -18.91
N PHE A 313 -8.23 16.35 -18.63
CA PHE A 313 -9.57 16.56 -19.17
C PHE A 313 -9.65 16.43 -20.70
N GLY A 314 -8.65 16.94 -21.43
CA GLY A 314 -8.63 16.89 -22.89
C GLY A 314 -8.56 15.48 -23.48
N ASP A 315 -8.09 14.49 -22.71
CA ASP A 315 -8.02 13.08 -23.11
C ASP A 315 -9.31 12.30 -22.77
N LEU A 316 -10.16 12.84 -21.89
CA LEU A 316 -11.41 12.19 -21.45
C LEU A 316 -12.54 12.32 -22.48
N LYS A 317 -13.19 11.18 -22.79
CA LYS A 317 -14.43 11.19 -23.56
C LYS A 317 -15.54 11.82 -22.71
N PRO A 318 -16.53 12.51 -23.31
CA PRO A 318 -17.63 13.12 -22.56
C PRO A 318 -18.40 12.17 -21.62
N ALA A 319 -18.45 10.87 -21.94
CA ALA A 319 -19.12 9.86 -21.11
C ALA A 319 -18.32 9.41 -19.87
N GLU A 320 -17.04 9.77 -19.76
CA GLU A 320 -16.12 9.34 -18.69
C GLU A 320 -15.98 10.43 -17.60
N ARG A 321 -16.34 11.68 -17.92
CA ARG A 321 -16.13 12.86 -17.05
C ARG A 321 -16.95 12.82 -15.76
N ASP A 322 -18.21 12.43 -15.83
CA ASP A 322 -19.08 12.31 -14.65
C ASP A 322 -18.50 11.28 -13.64
N ALA A 323 -17.86 10.21 -14.14
CA ALA A 323 -17.22 9.21 -13.28
C ALA A 323 -15.97 9.78 -12.57
N VAL A 324 -15.10 10.49 -13.31
CA VAL A 324 -13.91 11.15 -12.73
C VAL A 324 -14.30 12.19 -11.69
N PHE A 325 -15.36 12.98 -11.92
CA PHE A 325 -15.87 13.89 -10.89
C PHE A 325 -16.40 13.15 -9.66
N LEU A 326 -17.15 12.05 -9.84
CA LEU A 326 -17.67 11.25 -8.72
C LEU A 326 -16.55 10.62 -7.90
N CYS A 327 -15.45 10.19 -8.53
CA CYS A 327 -14.22 9.77 -7.88
C CYS A 327 -13.61 10.90 -7.03
N LEU A 328 -13.28 12.05 -7.64
CA LEU A 328 -12.69 13.20 -6.93
C LEU A 328 -13.57 13.67 -5.77
N ALA A 329 -14.88 13.73 -5.98
CA ALA A 329 -15.82 14.23 -4.99
C ALA A 329 -16.07 13.27 -3.80
N ARG A 330 -15.66 11.99 -3.93
CA ARG A 330 -15.63 10.97 -2.86
C ARG A 330 -14.21 10.57 -2.43
N SER A 331 -13.18 11.14 -3.02
CA SER A 331 -11.80 10.85 -2.64
C SER A 331 -11.56 11.29 -1.20
N THR A 332 -10.87 10.43 -0.44
CA THR A 332 -10.31 10.71 0.88
C THR A 332 -8.79 10.72 0.83
N ASP A 333 -8.22 10.94 -0.36
CA ASP A 333 -6.78 11.03 -0.57
C ASP A 333 -6.19 12.17 0.27
N ASP A 334 -4.91 12.03 0.61
CA ASP A 334 -4.14 12.98 1.43
C ASP A 334 -4.72 13.24 2.83
N GLY A 335 -5.63 12.36 3.30
CA GLY A 335 -6.31 12.49 4.59
C GLY A 335 -7.35 13.62 4.62
N THR A 336 -7.74 14.15 3.45
CA THR A 336 -8.77 15.18 3.35
C THR A 336 -10.17 14.56 3.43
N PRO A 337 -11.15 15.20 4.11
CA PRO A 337 -12.54 14.76 4.04
C PRO A 337 -13.09 14.87 2.61
N PRO A 338 -14.01 13.98 2.19
CA PRO A 338 -14.55 13.98 0.84
C PRO A 338 -15.40 15.23 0.59
N MET A 339 -15.53 15.62 -0.68
CA MET A 339 -16.31 16.82 -1.06
C MET A 339 -17.78 16.68 -0.66
N PHE A 340 -18.35 15.48 -0.75
CA PHE A 340 -19.71 15.16 -0.31
C PHE A 340 -19.72 13.90 0.54
N PRO A 341 -20.67 13.76 1.48
CA PRO A 341 -20.76 12.56 2.32
C PRO A 341 -21.18 11.34 1.50
N ASP A 342 -20.66 10.15 1.83
CA ASP A 342 -20.91 8.89 1.11
C ASP A 342 -22.40 8.50 1.04
N SER A 343 -23.19 8.99 2.00
CA SER A 343 -24.65 8.85 2.01
C SER A 343 -25.38 9.62 0.89
N MET A 344 -24.70 10.48 0.14
CA MET A 344 -25.27 11.19 -1.00
C MET A 344 -25.16 10.35 -2.29
N SER A 345 -26.27 10.23 -3.03
CA SER A 345 -26.30 9.52 -4.31
C SER A 345 -25.49 10.24 -5.39
N ASP A 346 -25.00 9.49 -6.38
CA ASP A 346 -24.20 9.99 -7.50
C ASP A 346 -24.89 11.17 -8.24
N GLN A 347 -26.21 11.06 -8.43
CA GLN A 347 -27.03 12.13 -9.02
C GLN A 347 -27.11 13.38 -8.15
N GLY A 348 -27.09 13.24 -6.82
CA GLY A 348 -27.04 14.35 -5.87
C GLY A 348 -25.69 15.07 -5.89
N ILE A 349 -24.60 14.30 -6.00
CA ILE A 349 -23.24 14.83 -6.16
C ILE A 349 -23.12 15.61 -7.48
N LEU A 350 -23.48 15.02 -8.62
CA LEU A 350 -23.45 15.70 -9.93
C LEU A 350 -24.33 16.96 -9.96
N ALA A 351 -25.53 16.91 -9.38
CA ALA A 351 -26.40 18.10 -9.28
C ALA A 351 -25.79 19.19 -8.40
N SER A 352 -25.05 18.83 -7.35
CA SER A 352 -24.34 19.76 -6.48
C SER A 352 -23.11 20.36 -7.17
N GLY A 353 -22.33 19.56 -7.89
CA GLY A 353 -21.25 20.03 -8.77
C GLY A 353 -21.74 21.05 -9.80
N GLN A 354 -22.82 20.75 -10.52
CA GLN A 354 -23.45 21.71 -11.44
C GLN A 354 -23.98 22.97 -10.75
N ALA A 355 -24.32 22.92 -9.46
CA ALA A 355 -24.72 24.11 -8.71
C ALA A 355 -23.50 24.97 -8.35
N LEU A 356 -22.40 24.35 -7.91
CA LEU A 356 -21.11 25.00 -7.62
C LEU A 356 -20.58 25.73 -8.86
N CYS A 357 -20.61 25.08 -10.02
CA CYS A 357 -20.28 25.69 -11.32
C CYS A 357 -21.02 26.99 -11.66
N ARG A 358 -22.17 27.28 -11.02
CA ARG A 358 -23.00 28.47 -11.27
C ARG A 358 -22.94 29.48 -10.12
N ALA A 359 -22.24 29.13 -9.04
CA ALA A 359 -22.04 30.00 -7.89
C ALA A 359 -21.05 31.13 -8.24
N ARG A 360 -21.22 32.27 -7.57
CA ARG A 360 -20.54 33.53 -7.94
C ARG A 360 -19.37 33.88 -7.03
N ASN A 361 -19.29 33.24 -5.87
CA ASN A 361 -18.34 33.54 -4.81
C ASN A 361 -18.24 32.37 -3.82
N GLY A 362 -17.23 32.41 -2.94
CA GLY A 362 -17.01 31.39 -1.92
C GLY A 362 -18.17 31.20 -0.93
N GLU A 363 -18.93 32.26 -0.62
CA GLU A 363 -20.12 32.15 0.26
C GLU A 363 -21.22 31.28 -0.36
N GLU A 364 -21.45 31.39 -1.67
CA GLU A 364 -22.37 30.52 -2.41
C GLU A 364 -21.82 29.08 -2.52
N HIS A 365 -20.50 28.89 -2.65
CA HIS A 365 -19.88 27.56 -2.61
C HIS A 365 -20.10 26.88 -1.25
N GLU A 366 -19.74 27.55 -0.14
CA GLU A 366 -19.96 27.04 1.22
C GLU A 366 -21.44 26.72 1.44
N ALA A 367 -22.35 27.61 1.05
CA ALA A 367 -23.79 27.41 1.22
C ALA A 367 -24.34 26.20 0.42
N ILE A 368 -23.72 25.83 -0.69
CA ILE A 368 -24.06 24.62 -1.45
C ILE A 368 -23.49 23.38 -0.76
N LEU A 369 -22.19 23.36 -0.48
CA LEU A 369 -21.50 22.23 0.19
C LEU A 369 -22.12 21.90 1.55
N LYS A 370 -22.40 22.93 2.37
CA LYS A 370 -23.04 22.81 3.69
C LYS A 370 -24.47 22.26 3.61
N ARG A 371 -25.22 22.62 2.55
CA ARG A 371 -26.55 22.04 2.28
C ARG A 371 -26.46 20.58 1.84
N ALA A 372 -25.38 20.22 1.14
CA ALA A 372 -25.08 18.85 0.75
C ALA A 372 -24.50 17.98 1.89
N GLY A 373 -24.22 18.57 3.06
CA GLY A 373 -23.67 17.84 4.21
C GLY A 373 -22.15 17.62 4.13
N SER A 374 -21.44 18.39 3.31
CA SER A 374 -19.98 18.34 3.20
C SER A 374 -19.29 18.76 4.50
N GLU A 375 -18.36 17.93 4.99
CA GLU A 375 -17.52 18.27 6.15
C GLU A 375 -16.52 19.39 5.82
N ARG A 376 -16.00 19.43 4.58
CA ARG A 376 -15.09 20.48 4.10
C ARG A 376 -15.77 21.73 3.52
N SER A 377 -17.02 22.00 3.92
CA SER A 377 -17.83 23.06 3.29
C SER A 377 -17.19 24.45 3.23
N SER A 378 -16.35 24.83 4.20
CA SER A 378 -15.67 26.13 4.23
C SER A 378 -14.39 26.20 3.40
N TRP A 379 -13.93 25.10 2.79
CA TRP A 379 -12.73 25.06 1.94
C TRP A 379 -13.03 25.48 0.50
N GLY A 380 -14.30 25.38 0.08
CA GLY A 380 -14.70 25.61 -1.30
C GLY A 380 -14.49 24.37 -2.18
N VAL A 381 -14.31 24.60 -3.48
CA VAL A 381 -14.02 23.58 -4.49
C VAL A 381 -13.16 24.23 -5.56
N ASP A 382 -12.09 23.55 -5.97
CA ASP A 382 -11.15 24.06 -6.95
C ASP A 382 -11.69 23.98 -8.39
N PRO A 383 -11.27 24.89 -9.30
CA PRO A 383 -11.68 24.83 -10.70
C PRO A 383 -11.33 23.49 -11.37
N GLU A 384 -10.25 22.85 -10.92
CA GLU A 384 -9.76 21.57 -11.43
C GLU A 384 -10.72 20.41 -11.16
N ASP A 385 -11.42 20.41 -10.02
CA ASP A 385 -12.49 19.45 -9.74
C ASP A 385 -13.72 19.72 -10.62
N LEU A 386 -14.08 21.00 -10.82
CA LEU A 386 -15.32 21.38 -11.51
C LEU A 386 -15.23 21.27 -13.03
N VAL A 387 -14.01 21.24 -13.61
CA VAL A 387 -13.82 21.17 -15.07
C VAL A 387 -14.49 19.95 -15.69
N TYR A 388 -14.56 18.83 -14.96
CA TYR A 388 -15.21 17.60 -15.43
C TYR A 388 -16.73 17.74 -15.57
N VAL A 389 -17.38 18.59 -14.75
CA VAL A 389 -18.85 18.75 -14.70
C VAL A 389 -19.34 19.93 -15.57
N CYS A 390 -18.54 20.99 -15.68
CA CYS A 390 -18.94 22.23 -16.37
C CYS A 390 -17.78 22.88 -17.14
N PRO A 391 -17.16 22.16 -18.10
CA PRO A 391 -15.97 22.62 -18.80
C PRO A 391 -16.19 23.91 -19.58
N GLU A 392 -17.40 24.20 -20.03
CA GLU A 392 -17.73 25.45 -20.75
C GLU A 392 -17.69 26.68 -19.84
N ILE A 393 -17.88 26.51 -18.53
CA ILE A 393 -17.83 27.59 -17.54
C ILE A 393 -16.40 27.72 -17.00
N ILE A 394 -15.82 26.62 -16.53
CA ILE A 394 -14.47 26.61 -15.97
C ILE A 394 -13.45 26.98 -17.04
N GLY A 395 -13.48 26.32 -18.20
CA GLY A 395 -12.53 26.56 -19.29
C GLY A 395 -12.64 27.94 -19.97
N ALA A 396 -13.68 28.72 -19.67
CA ALA A 396 -13.76 30.12 -20.09
C ALA A 396 -12.88 31.05 -19.22
N ALA A 397 -12.62 30.66 -17.97
CA ALA A 397 -11.68 31.33 -17.06
C ALA A 397 -10.31 30.65 -17.03
N HIS A 398 -10.29 29.31 -17.16
CA HIS A 398 -9.15 28.41 -17.00
C HIS A 398 -8.96 27.51 -18.25
N PRO A 399 -8.64 28.07 -19.42
CA PRO A 399 -8.51 27.30 -20.66
C PRO A 399 -7.38 26.26 -20.62
N GLU A 400 -6.40 26.43 -19.72
CA GLU A 400 -5.35 25.45 -19.43
C GLU A 400 -5.89 24.11 -18.94
N LEU A 401 -6.98 24.10 -18.16
CA LEU A 401 -7.58 22.89 -17.61
C LEU A 401 -8.33 22.05 -18.66
N LEU A 402 -8.54 22.59 -19.87
CA LEU A 402 -9.16 21.85 -20.97
C LEU A 402 -8.16 21.08 -21.84
N ARG A 403 -6.85 21.23 -21.61
CA ARG A 403 -5.80 20.63 -22.42
C ARG A 403 -5.75 19.12 -22.27
N SER A 404 -5.33 18.45 -23.35
CA SER A 404 -4.83 17.07 -23.29
C SER A 404 -3.47 17.01 -22.58
N THR A 405 -3.07 15.82 -22.15
CA THR A 405 -1.76 15.57 -21.53
C THR A 405 -0.61 15.99 -22.47
N GLU A 406 -0.78 15.83 -23.78
CA GLU A 406 0.20 16.29 -24.77
C GLU A 406 0.28 17.82 -24.84
N GLU A 407 -0.85 18.51 -24.95
CA GLU A 407 -0.90 19.98 -25.01
C GLU A 407 -0.39 20.61 -23.70
N THR A 408 -0.67 19.99 -22.54
CA THR A 408 -0.10 20.40 -21.25
C THR A 408 1.41 20.22 -21.22
N ARG A 409 1.94 19.11 -21.75
CA ARG A 409 3.39 18.88 -21.85
C ARG A 409 4.07 19.87 -22.79
N GLU A 410 3.49 20.16 -23.95
CA GLU A 410 4.00 21.18 -24.87
C GLU A 410 3.96 22.59 -24.24
N ALA A 411 2.86 22.94 -23.57
CA ALA A 411 2.72 24.22 -22.88
C ALA A 411 3.71 24.37 -21.72
N ASN A 412 3.92 23.32 -20.92
CA ASN A 412 4.92 23.32 -19.85
C ASN A 412 6.34 23.43 -20.42
N ALA A 413 6.68 22.65 -21.45
CA ALA A 413 8.00 22.75 -22.11
C ALA A 413 8.26 24.16 -22.69
N ALA A 414 7.23 24.83 -23.24
CA ALA A 414 7.32 26.22 -23.69
C ALA A 414 7.49 27.21 -22.52
N TYR A 415 6.75 27.01 -21.42
CA TYR A 415 6.87 27.80 -20.19
C TYR A 415 8.27 27.69 -19.58
N LEU A 416 8.79 26.47 -19.36
CA LEU A 416 10.14 26.23 -18.87
C LEU A 416 11.19 26.83 -19.78
N THR A 417 11.03 26.72 -21.10
CA THR A 417 11.94 27.37 -22.07
C THR A 417 11.96 28.90 -21.91
N ALA A 418 10.80 29.52 -21.74
CA ALA A 418 10.68 30.96 -21.53
C ALA A 418 11.25 31.42 -20.18
N ALA A 419 10.96 30.69 -19.09
CA ALA A 419 11.48 30.96 -17.76
C ALA A 419 13.01 30.84 -17.70
N ASN A 420 13.57 29.77 -18.29
CA ASN A 420 15.01 29.57 -18.42
C ASN A 420 15.70 30.70 -19.21
N ALA A 421 15.05 31.24 -20.24
CA ALA A 421 15.60 32.34 -21.04
C ALA A 421 15.75 33.66 -20.25
N GLY A 422 15.05 33.81 -19.13
CA GLY A 422 15.25 34.90 -18.18
C GLY A 422 16.56 34.80 -17.40
N CYS A 423 17.01 33.59 -17.09
CA CYS A 423 18.21 33.36 -16.27
C CYS A 423 19.52 33.52 -17.04
N ARG A 424 20.54 34.07 -16.37
CA ARG A 424 21.86 34.33 -16.95
C ARG A 424 22.96 33.90 -15.99
N ASP A 425 24.04 33.35 -16.54
CA ASP A 425 25.26 33.03 -15.79
C ASP A 425 25.82 34.30 -15.12
N PRO A 426 25.83 34.42 -13.77
CA PRO A 426 26.30 35.61 -13.07
C PRO A 426 27.85 35.72 -13.06
N TRP A 427 28.54 34.71 -13.60
CA TRP A 427 29.99 34.69 -13.73
C TRP A 427 30.46 34.19 -15.12
N PRO A 428 30.06 34.84 -16.22
CA PRO A 428 30.21 34.30 -17.58
C PRO A 428 31.67 34.27 -18.07
N ARG A 429 32.55 35.06 -17.44
CA ARG A 429 34.01 35.09 -17.72
C ARG A 429 34.77 33.91 -17.11
N THR A 430 34.22 33.22 -16.11
CA THR A 430 34.88 32.10 -15.44
C THR A 430 34.05 30.85 -15.70
N LYS A 431 34.49 30.09 -16.72
CA LYS A 431 33.79 28.89 -17.19
C LYS A 431 34.13 27.69 -16.31
N GLY A 432 33.12 26.89 -15.99
CA GLY A 432 33.31 25.54 -15.47
C GLY A 432 33.87 24.59 -16.52
N VAL A 433 34.33 23.41 -16.09
CA VAL A 433 34.56 22.24 -16.95
C VAL A 433 33.23 21.75 -17.51
N VAL A 434 32.22 21.72 -16.64
CA VAL A 434 30.80 21.66 -16.98
C VAL A 434 30.09 22.77 -16.21
N GLN A 435 29.04 23.32 -16.81
CA GLN A 435 28.17 24.30 -16.17
C GLN A 435 26.80 24.31 -16.84
N ALA A 436 25.77 24.68 -16.08
CA ALA A 436 24.45 24.99 -16.59
C ALA A 436 23.87 26.19 -15.82
N THR A 437 22.92 26.88 -16.46
CA THR A 437 22.11 27.93 -15.85
C THR A 437 20.66 27.63 -16.23
N ALA A 438 19.78 27.62 -15.24
CA ALA A 438 18.36 27.37 -15.42
C ALA A 438 17.55 28.21 -14.41
N LYS A 439 16.26 28.30 -14.65
CA LYS A 439 15.30 28.62 -13.59
C LYS A 439 15.14 27.37 -12.70
N TYR A 440 15.15 27.55 -11.39
CA TYR A 440 14.87 26.51 -10.41
C TYR A 440 13.56 26.86 -9.72
N PHE A 441 12.63 25.92 -9.69
CA PHE A 441 11.30 26.08 -9.11
C PHE A 441 11.25 25.40 -7.74
N LEU A 442 10.50 26.00 -6.82
CA LEU A 442 10.36 25.64 -5.40
C LEU A 442 8.85 25.51 -5.11
N PHE A 443 8.45 24.75 -4.07
CA PHE A 443 7.02 24.67 -3.73
C PHE A 443 6.46 26.05 -3.34
N ALA A 444 5.23 26.31 -3.76
CA ALA A 444 4.51 27.56 -3.48
C ALA A 444 4.29 27.82 -1.97
N ASP A 445 4.30 26.77 -1.15
CA ASP A 445 4.12 26.82 0.30
C ASP A 445 5.45 27.02 1.10
N GLY A 446 6.53 27.42 0.42
CA GLY A 446 7.77 27.87 1.07
C GLY A 446 8.76 26.74 1.40
N ASP A 447 9.14 25.93 0.41
CA ASP A 447 10.11 24.84 0.59
C ASP A 447 11.50 25.33 1.07
N PHE A 448 12.29 24.48 1.70
CA PHE A 448 13.57 24.81 2.34
C PHE A 448 14.73 25.09 1.36
N GLY A 449 14.44 25.29 0.07
CA GLY A 449 15.40 25.55 -0.99
C GLY A 449 15.72 24.32 -1.86
N TYR A 450 16.99 24.04 -2.13
CA TYR A 450 17.37 22.92 -3.00
C TYR A 450 18.59 22.12 -2.53
N LEU A 451 18.61 20.82 -2.86
CA LEU A 451 19.66 19.88 -2.47
C LEU A 451 20.73 19.70 -3.55
N VAL A 452 21.98 20.03 -3.24
CA VAL A 452 23.14 19.51 -3.99
C VAL A 452 23.53 18.16 -3.37
N HIS A 453 23.36 17.06 -4.11
CA HIS A 453 23.47 15.71 -3.55
C HIS A 453 24.09 14.68 -4.51
N ASP A 454 24.45 13.50 -3.98
CA ASP A 454 24.83 12.32 -4.76
C ASP A 454 23.64 11.35 -4.93
N PRO A 455 23.00 11.28 -6.11
CA PRO A 455 21.82 10.43 -6.34
C PRO A 455 22.14 8.92 -6.38
N GLY A 456 23.42 8.53 -6.33
CA GLY A 456 23.85 7.13 -6.28
C GLY A 456 24.35 6.67 -4.91
N ASP A 457 24.22 7.49 -3.87
CA ASP A 457 24.51 7.09 -2.48
C ASP A 457 23.22 6.62 -1.80
N ARG A 458 23.27 5.47 -1.09
CA ARG A 458 22.07 4.80 -0.53
C ARG A 458 21.64 5.37 0.81
N VAL A 459 22.35 6.39 1.27
CA VAL A 459 22.14 7.11 2.54
C VAL A 459 21.73 8.56 2.26
N THR A 460 21.36 8.88 1.01
CA THR A 460 21.05 10.27 0.58
C THR A 460 19.72 10.76 1.11
N GLU A 461 18.71 9.89 1.28
CA GLU A 461 17.42 10.27 1.90
C GLU A 461 17.62 10.65 3.37
N GLU A 462 18.18 9.75 4.20
CA GLU A 462 18.53 10.02 5.60
C GLU A 462 19.42 11.27 5.77
N GLN A 463 20.31 11.55 4.80
CA GLN A 463 21.19 12.73 4.84
C GLN A 463 20.56 14.00 4.26
N ALA A 464 19.54 13.89 3.41
CA ALA A 464 18.70 15.01 3.00
C ALA A 464 17.83 15.45 4.19
N GLU A 465 17.22 14.50 4.91
CA GLU A 465 16.56 14.74 6.20
C GLU A 465 17.51 15.39 7.22
N GLU A 466 18.70 14.82 7.44
CA GLU A 466 19.71 15.42 8.35
C GLU A 466 20.14 16.85 7.91
N ALA A 467 20.08 17.16 6.60
CA ALA A 467 20.34 18.50 6.10
C ALA A 467 19.15 19.45 6.32
N MET A 468 17.90 18.98 6.14
CA MET A 468 16.67 19.74 6.43
C MET A 468 16.53 20.08 7.91
N ASP A 469 16.75 19.11 8.81
CA ASP A 469 16.73 19.33 10.27
C ASP A 469 17.74 20.41 10.69
N ARG A 470 18.94 20.39 10.09
CA ARG A 470 20.01 21.35 10.40
C ARG A 470 19.70 22.80 9.99
N ILE A 471 18.86 23.02 8.97
CA ILE A 471 18.41 24.39 8.63
C ILE A 471 17.50 24.94 9.74
N HIS A 472 16.60 24.11 10.27
CA HIS A 472 15.69 24.48 11.36
C HIS A 472 16.45 24.81 12.66
N ASP A 473 17.38 23.95 13.06
CA ASP A 473 18.13 24.09 14.33
C ASP A 473 19.09 25.29 14.35
N ASP A 474 19.86 25.50 13.27
CA ASP A 474 20.89 26.55 13.22
C ASP A 474 20.33 27.93 12.79
N GLY A 475 19.06 27.99 12.33
CA GLY A 475 18.48 29.18 11.69
C GLY A 475 19.29 29.64 10.46
N ALA A 476 19.95 28.69 9.80
CA ALA A 476 20.96 28.93 8.79
C ALA A 476 20.47 28.45 7.43
N LEU A 477 20.71 29.26 6.39
CA LEU A 477 20.35 29.02 4.99
C LEU A 477 21.06 27.81 4.34
N PHE A 478 21.78 27.00 5.11
CA PHE A 478 22.65 25.94 4.61
C PHE A 478 22.68 24.72 5.54
N GLY A 479 21.92 23.69 5.18
CA GLY A 479 21.98 22.37 5.78
C GLY A 479 23.10 21.55 5.15
N VAL A 480 23.98 20.94 5.95
CA VAL A 480 25.11 20.15 5.42
C VAL A 480 25.19 18.81 6.14
N ALA A 481 24.96 17.73 5.38
CA ALA A 481 25.29 16.35 5.71
C ALA A 481 26.58 15.91 4.99
N GLU A 482 26.92 14.62 4.93
CA GLU A 482 28.17 14.18 4.25
C GLU A 482 28.06 14.21 2.72
N SER A 483 27.00 13.64 2.13
CA SER A 483 26.78 13.56 0.68
C SER A 483 25.70 14.50 0.15
N ALA A 484 25.00 15.23 1.02
CA ALA A 484 23.97 16.21 0.67
C ALA A 484 24.23 17.59 1.32
N VAL A 485 23.94 18.65 0.57
CA VAL A 485 23.91 20.03 1.06
C VAL A 485 22.62 20.70 0.60
N LEU A 486 21.77 21.07 1.55
CA LEU A 486 20.58 21.88 1.34
C LEU A 486 20.97 23.36 1.30
N VAL A 487 20.45 24.08 0.32
CA VAL A 487 20.70 25.50 0.06
C VAL A 487 19.35 26.22 0.08
N GLY A 488 19.06 26.91 1.17
CA GLY A 488 17.87 27.75 1.34
C GLY A 488 17.92 29.03 0.51
N HIS A 489 16.75 29.60 0.28
CA HIS A 489 16.51 30.94 -0.27
C HIS A 489 16.41 31.99 0.86
N VAL A 490 16.58 33.27 0.52
CA VAL A 490 16.65 34.36 1.50
C VAL A 490 15.34 35.15 1.60
N GLU A 491 14.53 35.17 0.54
CA GLU A 491 13.15 35.66 0.53
C GLU A 491 12.19 34.53 0.17
N ASP A 492 10.94 34.63 0.61
CA ASP A 492 9.88 33.65 0.32
C ASP A 492 9.54 33.66 -1.19
N VAL A 493 10.31 32.90 -1.97
CA VAL A 493 10.26 32.86 -3.44
C VAL A 493 9.88 31.48 -3.95
N VAL A 494 8.95 31.45 -4.90
CA VAL A 494 8.53 30.22 -5.60
C VAL A 494 9.53 29.78 -6.66
N ASP A 495 10.46 30.66 -7.06
CA ASP A 495 11.47 30.35 -8.07
C ASP A 495 12.74 31.23 -7.95
N LEU A 496 13.86 30.74 -8.48
CA LEU A 496 15.14 31.48 -8.50
C LEU A 496 15.98 31.15 -9.74
N CYS A 497 16.97 31.98 -10.06
CA CYS A 497 17.91 31.68 -11.14
C CYS A 497 19.15 30.95 -10.61
N LEU A 498 19.28 29.66 -10.95
CA LEU A 498 20.37 28.81 -10.52
C LEU A 498 21.44 28.66 -11.60
N THR A 499 22.70 28.92 -11.25
CA THR A 499 23.87 28.55 -12.07
C THR A 499 24.76 27.57 -11.32
N VAL A 500 24.96 26.37 -11.88
CA VAL A 500 25.89 25.37 -11.35
C VAL A 500 27.16 25.31 -12.19
N LYS A 501 28.33 25.20 -11.55
CA LYS A 501 29.64 25.08 -12.22
C LYS A 501 30.54 24.06 -11.51
N ALA A 502 31.18 23.18 -12.27
CA ALA A 502 32.26 22.35 -11.75
C ALA A 502 33.63 22.87 -12.20
N MET A 503 34.60 22.99 -11.29
CA MET A 503 35.95 23.51 -11.59
C MET A 503 37.05 22.53 -11.15
N ARG A 504 38.14 22.43 -11.92
CA ARG A 504 39.29 21.56 -11.58
C ARG A 504 40.06 22.01 -10.34
N THR A 505 39.94 23.29 -9.99
CA THR A 505 40.66 23.97 -8.92
C THR A 505 39.72 24.95 -8.23
N ALA A 506 40.04 25.33 -6.99
CA ALA A 506 39.24 26.29 -6.24
C ALA A 506 39.01 27.61 -7.02
N PRO A 507 37.77 28.10 -7.14
CA PRO A 507 37.47 29.39 -7.77
C PRO A 507 38.10 30.55 -6.99
N PRO A 508 38.52 31.63 -7.68
CA PRO A 508 38.91 32.89 -7.04
C PRO A 508 37.87 33.36 -6.03
N ARG A 509 38.30 33.98 -4.93
CA ARG A 509 37.39 34.64 -3.99
C ARG A 509 36.91 35.93 -4.62
N ARG A 510 35.61 36.02 -4.92
CA ARG A 510 34.93 37.22 -5.41
C ARG A 510 33.79 37.49 -4.43
N THR A 511 33.97 38.46 -3.56
CA THR A 511 33.03 38.77 -2.49
C THR A 511 32.10 39.93 -2.86
N ALA A 512 32.64 40.94 -3.55
CA ALA A 512 31.90 42.07 -4.09
C ALA A 512 30.74 41.68 -5.03
N GLY A 513 29.55 42.20 -4.72
CA GLY A 513 28.30 42.00 -5.49
C GLY A 513 27.54 40.72 -5.15
N TRP A 514 27.85 40.11 -4.01
CA TRP A 514 27.13 38.99 -3.40
C TRP A 514 26.81 39.33 -1.96
N GLU A 515 25.68 38.84 -1.45
CA GLU A 515 25.25 39.08 -0.08
C GLU A 515 25.75 37.97 0.84
N GLN A 516 25.71 36.73 0.36
CA GLN A 516 26.15 35.56 1.10
C GLN A 516 27.05 34.67 0.27
N ILE A 517 28.11 34.15 0.91
CA ILE A 517 29.05 33.22 0.28
C ILE A 517 29.47 32.19 1.31
N ASN A 518 29.07 30.94 1.10
CA ASN A 518 29.35 29.83 2.01
C ASN A 518 30.08 28.69 1.27
N GLU A 519 31.16 28.19 1.86
CA GLU A 519 31.96 27.08 1.31
C GLU A 519 31.95 25.87 2.25
N MET A 520 31.40 24.77 1.76
CA MET A 520 31.00 23.59 2.53
C MET A 520 31.68 22.33 1.96
N PRO A 521 31.93 21.29 2.79
CA PRO A 521 32.32 19.98 2.29
C PRO A 521 31.12 19.26 1.66
N ILE A 522 31.37 18.40 0.67
CA ILE A 522 30.41 17.41 0.18
C ILE A 522 31.17 16.18 -0.35
N VAL A 523 30.59 14.99 -0.21
CA VAL A 523 31.19 13.72 -0.63
C VAL A 523 30.38 13.10 -1.76
N SER A 524 31.05 12.71 -2.85
CA SER A 524 30.44 11.89 -3.90
C SER A 524 30.94 10.45 -3.79
N ARG A 525 30.04 9.52 -3.43
CA ARG A 525 30.32 8.08 -3.28
C ARG A 525 30.05 7.31 -4.58
N SER A 526 29.11 7.75 -5.40
CA SER A 526 28.86 7.20 -6.73
C SER A 526 29.79 7.79 -7.79
N GLY A 527 30.27 9.02 -7.59
CA GLY A 527 30.94 9.82 -8.61
C GLY A 527 29.98 10.72 -9.39
N ARG A 528 28.76 10.91 -8.87
CA ARG A 528 27.79 11.92 -9.30
C ARG A 528 27.57 12.96 -8.20
N LEU A 529 27.40 14.22 -8.60
CA LEU A 529 26.80 15.28 -7.80
C LEU A 529 25.89 16.09 -8.73
N THR A 530 24.67 16.39 -8.30
CA THR A 530 23.71 17.21 -9.06
C THR A 530 22.81 17.99 -8.12
N VAL A 531 21.98 18.86 -8.68
CA VAL A 531 20.71 19.30 -8.06
C VAL A 531 19.55 18.51 -8.71
N PRO A 532 18.37 18.42 -8.06
CA PRO A 532 17.16 17.91 -8.70
C PRO A 532 16.88 18.63 -10.02
N GLU A 533 16.56 17.84 -11.04
CA GLU A 533 15.91 18.32 -12.26
C GLU A 533 14.40 18.21 -12.04
N MET A 534 13.63 19.14 -12.61
CA MET A 534 12.16 19.10 -12.51
C MET A 534 11.65 17.79 -13.14
N GLY A 535 10.88 17.04 -12.35
CA GLY A 535 10.36 15.72 -12.72
C GLY A 535 8.87 15.76 -13.04
N GLU A 536 8.14 14.79 -12.50
CA GLU A 536 6.68 14.85 -12.42
C GLU A 536 6.25 15.76 -11.26
N ASP A 537 7.06 15.81 -10.19
CA ASP A 537 6.96 16.81 -9.12
C ASP A 537 7.35 18.20 -9.65
N GLU A 538 6.55 19.23 -9.35
CA GLU A 538 6.69 20.61 -9.88
C GLU A 538 7.92 21.40 -9.35
N VAL A 539 8.87 20.72 -8.73
CA VAL A 539 10.05 21.30 -8.06
C VAL A 539 11.33 20.80 -8.71
N GLY A 540 12.29 21.70 -8.92
CA GLY A 540 13.58 21.35 -9.50
C GLY A 540 14.09 22.34 -10.54
N ALA A 541 15.23 22.00 -11.14
CA ALA A 541 15.77 22.75 -12.27
C ALA A 541 14.94 22.51 -13.54
N GLY A 542 14.41 23.59 -14.14
CA GLY A 542 13.65 23.53 -15.39
C GLY A 542 14.49 23.21 -16.64
N ALA A 543 15.75 22.79 -16.49
CA ALA A 543 16.61 22.32 -17.58
C ALA A 543 17.64 21.29 -17.04
N PRO A 544 18.13 20.36 -17.89
CA PRO A 544 19.05 19.31 -17.46
C PRO A 544 20.35 19.82 -16.81
N MET A 545 20.76 19.15 -15.72
CA MET A 545 21.85 19.58 -14.85
C MET A 545 23.09 18.68 -15.00
N PRO A 546 24.29 19.25 -15.18
CA PRO A 546 25.49 18.46 -15.43
C PRO A 546 26.02 17.83 -14.15
N ASN A 547 26.59 16.63 -14.25
CA ASN A 547 27.31 16.01 -13.15
C ASN A 547 28.49 16.90 -12.68
N LEU A 548 28.38 17.42 -11.46
CA LEU A 548 29.35 18.33 -10.86
C LEU A 548 30.58 17.61 -10.29
N ALA A 549 30.52 16.28 -10.09
CA ALA A 549 31.61 15.44 -9.61
C ALA A 549 32.62 15.08 -10.73
N ILE A 550 33.23 16.10 -11.34
CA ILE A 550 34.12 15.97 -12.52
C ILE A 550 35.41 15.15 -12.30
N ALA A 551 35.76 14.81 -11.05
CA ALA A 551 36.87 13.93 -10.71
C ALA A 551 36.41 12.50 -10.33
N GLY A 552 35.12 12.18 -10.51
CA GLY A 552 34.51 10.94 -10.07
C GLY A 552 34.30 10.89 -8.56
N LYS A 553 34.46 9.70 -7.96
CA LYS A 553 34.24 9.47 -6.52
C LYS A 553 35.28 10.23 -5.68
N GLY A 554 34.85 10.91 -4.62
CA GLY A 554 35.76 11.57 -3.68
C GLY A 554 35.17 12.75 -2.91
N HIS A 555 36.06 13.53 -2.30
CA HIS A 555 35.73 14.72 -1.53
C HIS A 555 35.77 15.99 -2.38
N TYR A 556 34.71 16.77 -2.28
CA TYR A 556 34.51 18.03 -2.98
C TYR A 556 34.26 19.17 -2.00
N ARG A 557 34.40 20.38 -2.53
CA ARG A 557 34.03 21.64 -1.90
C ARG A 557 32.93 22.25 -2.74
N LEU A 558 31.83 22.58 -2.09
CA LEU A 558 30.72 23.33 -2.63
C LEU A 558 30.88 24.78 -2.17
N ARG A 559 30.96 25.75 -3.09
CA ARG A 559 30.86 27.17 -2.74
C ARG A 559 29.59 27.73 -3.35
N VAL A 560 28.64 28.13 -2.50
CA VAL A 560 27.41 28.79 -2.91
C VAL A 560 27.57 30.29 -2.72
N TYR A 561 27.07 31.05 -3.68
CA TYR A 561 26.96 32.50 -3.63
C TYR A 561 25.48 32.86 -3.87
N VAL A 562 24.94 33.76 -3.05
CA VAL A 562 23.54 34.22 -3.10
C VAL A 562 23.49 35.75 -3.15
N ARG A 563 22.57 36.29 -3.95
CA ARG A 563 22.27 37.72 -4.09
C ARG A 563 20.86 37.92 -4.65
N PHE A 564 20.30 39.10 -4.41
CA PHE A 564 19.15 39.59 -5.16
C PHE A 564 19.59 40.43 -6.36
N GLY A 565 18.85 40.29 -7.47
CA GLY A 565 18.99 41.11 -8.68
C GLY A 565 17.64 41.61 -9.17
N ASP A 566 17.66 42.38 -10.27
CA ASP A 566 16.44 42.94 -10.89
C ASP A 566 15.45 41.86 -11.37
N THR A 567 15.86 40.59 -11.41
CA THR A 567 15.08 39.43 -11.85
C THR A 567 14.78 38.43 -10.71
N GLY A 568 14.89 38.85 -9.45
CA GLY A 568 14.70 38.01 -8.26
C GLY A 568 16.01 37.44 -7.70
N GLU A 569 15.91 36.36 -6.94
CA GLU A 569 17.05 35.70 -6.29
C GLU A 569 17.93 34.94 -7.29
N GLU A 570 19.25 35.09 -7.18
CA GLU A 570 20.24 34.44 -8.04
C GLU A 570 21.25 33.62 -7.23
N HIS A 571 21.29 32.31 -7.49
CA HIS A 571 22.25 31.40 -6.85
C HIS A 571 23.34 30.97 -7.84
N LEU A 572 24.60 31.03 -7.38
CA LEU A 572 25.74 30.46 -8.08
C LEU A 572 26.38 29.38 -7.21
N VAL A 573 26.34 28.15 -7.67
CA VAL A 573 26.90 26.98 -7.02
C VAL A 573 28.17 26.54 -7.75
N VAL A 574 29.31 26.52 -7.06
CA VAL A 574 30.58 26.09 -7.62
C VAL A 574 31.15 24.89 -6.87
N VAL A 575 31.22 23.75 -7.55
CA VAL A 575 31.82 22.49 -7.05
C VAL A 575 33.26 22.38 -7.54
N PHE A 576 34.18 21.98 -6.66
CA PHE A 576 35.57 21.70 -7.03
C PHE A 576 36.18 20.63 -6.11
N PRO A 577 37.17 19.81 -6.57
CA PRO A 577 37.82 18.82 -5.73
C PRO A 577 38.50 19.44 -4.50
N GLY A 578 38.33 18.84 -3.32
CA GLY A 578 39.01 19.29 -2.10
C GLY A 578 38.61 18.55 -0.83
N ALA A 579 39.60 18.15 -0.04
CA ALA A 579 39.40 17.32 1.16
C ALA A 579 39.13 18.10 2.48
N SER A 580 38.92 19.41 2.42
CA SER A 580 38.65 20.21 3.62
C SER A 580 37.24 19.94 4.16
N LYS A 581 37.15 19.49 5.42
CA LYS A 581 35.87 19.32 6.15
C LYS A 581 35.32 20.60 6.79
N LYS A 582 36.02 21.74 6.71
CA LYS A 582 35.59 22.99 7.38
C LYS A 582 34.48 23.70 6.61
N ARG A 583 33.37 24.06 7.25
CA ARG A 583 32.45 25.09 6.73
C ARG A 583 33.16 26.46 6.81
N LEU A 584 32.98 27.32 5.81
CA LEU A 584 33.58 28.67 5.75
C LEU A 584 32.56 29.68 5.21
N THR A 585 32.18 30.66 6.02
CA THR A 585 31.45 31.85 5.53
C THR A 585 32.47 32.90 5.11
N LEU A 586 32.38 33.37 3.86
CA LEU A 586 33.20 34.46 3.34
C LEU A 586 32.39 35.76 3.42
N LYS A 587 32.93 36.77 4.09
CA LYS A 587 32.28 38.08 4.17
C LYS A 587 32.35 38.79 2.80
N PRO A 588 31.26 39.45 2.34
CA PRO A 588 31.23 40.33 1.16
C PRO A 588 32.38 41.35 1.10
#